data_AF-A0A1U9KLN6-F1
#
_entry.id   AF-A0A1U9KLN6-F1
#
_cell.length_a   1.000
_cell.length_b   1.000
_cell.length_c   1.000
_cell.angle_alpha   90.00
_cell.angle_beta   90.00
_cell.angle_gamma   90.00
#
_symmetry.space_group_name_H-M   'P 1'
#
loop_
_entity.id
_entity.type
_entity.pdbx_description
1 polymer ?
#
loop_
_entity_poly.entity_id
_entity_poly.type
_entity_poly.pdbx_seq_one_letter_code
_entity_poly.pdbx_strand_id
1 'polypeptide(L)'
;MVVTALSLLYVKSNFSERNVPFVNAWFQGLLPHDMPLPGFTIIKCFIGLNSALVPQNWTIACEILVALVFPFFIKACTGRVWRAIFTTVTFIGLSFFMAGGSGKTLPIFYAVDFIVGILTFRVLESHKESYPDVFFYLAVVGLLGVRGTLNLLTHQGETPFHDPLCSLIEAFFSAVIIYGLATRNHMSKILSHRWLSQIGDISFGVYLFHFLVIVVVARLIAPLLLSEPPPVQMSVMLIPVLMISFISAYFCFHFIEMPANRLGRTLQKYIR
;
A
#
# COMPACT_ATOMS: atom_id res chain seq x y z
N MET A 1 9.93 -10.14 5.14
CA MET A 1 10.91 -11.25 5.25
C MET A 1 10.37 -12.59 4.77
N VAL A 2 9.27 -13.10 5.34
CA VAL A 2 8.70 -14.41 4.95
C VAL A 2 8.30 -14.43 3.48
N VAL A 3 7.48 -13.46 3.05
CA VAL A 3 7.07 -13.36 1.64
C VAL A 3 8.27 -13.23 0.72
N THR A 4 9.27 -12.43 1.10
CA THR A 4 10.54 -12.30 0.34
C THR A 4 11.24 -13.64 0.14
N ALA A 5 11.35 -14.45 1.21
CA ALA A 5 11.98 -15.77 1.14
C ALA A 5 11.17 -16.74 0.27
N LEU A 6 9.83 -16.75 0.42
CA LEU A 6 8.96 -17.59 -0.39
C LEU A 6 8.99 -17.18 -1.87
N SER A 7 8.98 -15.89 -2.17
CA SER A 7 9.13 -15.38 -3.53
C SER A 7 10.50 -15.75 -4.12
N LEU A 8 11.58 -15.70 -3.33
CA LEU A 8 12.90 -16.11 -3.79
C LEU A 8 12.94 -17.61 -4.14
N LEU A 9 12.36 -18.46 -3.30
CA LEU A 9 12.21 -19.89 -3.57
C LEU A 9 11.35 -20.13 -4.82
N TYR A 10 10.26 -19.38 -4.95
CA TYR A 10 9.37 -19.47 -6.10
C TYR A 10 10.08 -19.14 -7.41
N VAL A 11 10.76 -17.99 -7.53
CA VAL A 11 11.44 -17.59 -8.78
C VAL A 11 12.61 -18.50 -9.16
N LYS A 12 13.14 -19.28 -8.21
CA LYS A 12 14.20 -20.28 -8.43
C LYS A 12 13.68 -21.70 -8.64
N SER A 13 12.37 -21.90 -8.56
CA SER A 13 11.75 -23.21 -8.78
C SER A 13 11.35 -23.38 -10.24
N ASN A 14 11.44 -24.61 -10.75
CA ASN A 14 10.91 -24.99 -12.07
C ASN A 14 9.39 -24.75 -12.18
N PHE A 15 8.70 -24.61 -11.05
CA PHE A 15 7.29 -24.26 -11.05
C PHE A 15 7.03 -22.87 -11.64
N SER A 16 7.94 -21.91 -11.44
CA SER A 16 7.80 -20.55 -11.98
C SER A 16 7.96 -20.46 -13.50
N GLU A 17 8.57 -21.47 -14.15
CA GLU A 17 8.70 -21.60 -15.61
C GLU A 17 7.35 -21.89 -16.30
N ARG A 18 6.36 -22.39 -15.55
CA ARG A 18 5.07 -22.73 -16.14
C ARG A 18 4.41 -21.50 -16.74
N ASN A 19 4.09 -21.58 -18.04
CA ASN A 19 3.39 -20.52 -18.75
C ASN A 19 1.96 -20.39 -18.22
N VAL A 20 1.54 -19.15 -18.01
CA VAL A 20 0.13 -18.83 -17.74
C VAL A 20 -0.47 -18.32 -19.06
N PRO A 21 -1.49 -18.97 -19.61
CA PRO A 21 -2.14 -18.56 -20.85
C PRO A 21 -2.84 -17.20 -20.67
N PHE A 22 -2.94 -16.42 -21.74
CA PHE A 22 -3.73 -15.18 -21.83
C PHE A 22 -3.36 -14.07 -20.83
N VAL A 23 -2.14 -14.10 -20.28
CA VAL A 23 -1.66 -13.05 -19.38
C VAL A 23 -1.02 -11.89 -20.15
N ASN A 24 -1.24 -10.68 -19.66
CA ASN A 24 -0.62 -9.48 -20.21
C ASN A 24 0.84 -9.32 -19.77
N ALA A 25 1.56 -8.38 -20.38
CA ALA A 25 2.96 -8.10 -20.06
C ALA A 25 3.18 -7.73 -18.58
N TRP A 26 2.20 -7.06 -17.95
CA TRP A 26 2.27 -6.73 -16.52
C TRP A 26 2.38 -7.99 -15.65
N PHE A 27 1.51 -8.98 -15.89
CA PHE A 27 1.54 -10.24 -15.13
C PHE A 27 2.82 -11.04 -15.43
N GLN A 28 3.30 -11.05 -16.69
CA GLN A 28 4.56 -11.71 -17.03
C GLN A 28 5.76 -11.08 -16.29
N GLY A 29 5.69 -9.78 -16.02
CA GLY A 29 6.67 -9.06 -15.20
C GLY A 29 6.58 -9.34 -13.69
N LEU A 30 5.50 -9.99 -13.21
CA LEU A 30 5.37 -10.34 -11.80
C LEU A 30 6.13 -11.63 -11.50
N LEU A 31 7.23 -11.48 -10.73
CA LEU A 31 8.07 -12.59 -10.26
C LEU A 31 8.50 -13.54 -11.40
N PRO A 32 9.19 -13.02 -12.45
CA PRO A 32 9.69 -13.84 -13.54
C PRO A 32 10.65 -14.92 -13.05
N HIS A 33 10.59 -16.08 -13.72
CA HIS A 33 11.50 -17.19 -13.49
C HIS A 33 12.95 -16.75 -13.71
N ASP A 34 13.83 -17.25 -12.84
CA ASP A 34 15.27 -17.04 -12.90
C ASP A 34 15.73 -15.59 -13.01
N MET A 35 14.97 -14.68 -12.37
CA MET A 35 15.37 -13.29 -12.25
C MET A 35 16.82 -13.17 -11.74
N PRO A 36 17.70 -12.46 -12.47
CA PRO A 36 19.08 -12.24 -12.02
C PRO A 36 19.07 -11.32 -10.81
N LEU A 37 19.32 -11.88 -9.64
CA LEU A 37 19.26 -11.18 -8.36
C LEU A 37 20.66 -11.16 -7.71
N PRO A 38 21.42 -10.06 -7.86
CA PRO A 38 22.64 -9.86 -7.08
C PRO A 38 22.33 -9.98 -5.58
N GLY A 39 23.25 -10.55 -4.80
CA GLY A 39 23.06 -10.74 -3.35
C GLY A 39 22.66 -9.44 -2.63
N PHE A 40 23.19 -8.30 -3.06
CA PHE A 40 22.82 -6.99 -2.53
C PHE A 40 21.34 -6.62 -2.80
N THR A 41 20.79 -6.98 -3.96
CA THR A 41 19.37 -6.78 -4.29
C THR A 41 18.49 -7.66 -3.41
N ILE A 42 18.91 -8.90 -3.13
CA ILE A 42 18.21 -9.80 -2.22
C ILE A 42 18.12 -9.17 -0.83
N ILE A 43 19.24 -8.69 -0.29
CA ILE A 43 19.29 -7.98 1.01
C ILE A 43 18.31 -6.79 1.01
N LYS A 44 18.33 -5.96 -0.04
CA LYS A 44 17.39 -4.83 -0.18
C LYS A 44 15.93 -5.27 -0.18
N CYS A 45 15.58 -6.42 -0.78
CA CYS A 45 14.23 -6.95 -0.75
C CYS A 45 13.82 -7.40 0.66
N PHE A 46 14.75 -7.95 1.46
CA PHE A 46 14.47 -8.38 2.83
C PHE A 46 14.19 -7.21 3.79
N ILE A 47 14.85 -6.07 3.57
CA ILE A 47 14.64 -4.84 4.35
C ILE A 47 13.56 -3.91 3.75
N GLY A 48 12.85 -4.35 2.71
CA GLY A 48 11.73 -3.59 2.12
C GLY A 48 12.15 -2.38 1.27
N LEU A 49 13.41 -2.31 0.80
CA LEU A 49 13.93 -1.22 -0.03
C LEU A 49 13.98 -1.55 -1.53
N ASN A 50 13.54 -2.74 -1.93
CA ASN A 50 13.46 -3.16 -3.32
C ASN A 50 12.27 -4.11 -3.54
N SER A 51 11.60 -3.95 -4.68
CA SER A 51 10.36 -4.64 -5.02
C SER A 51 10.50 -5.83 -5.96
N ALA A 52 11.73 -6.24 -6.29
CA ALA A 52 11.98 -7.33 -7.23
C ALA A 52 11.33 -8.67 -6.80
N LEU A 53 11.35 -8.98 -5.50
CA LEU A 53 10.78 -10.22 -4.94
C LEU A 53 9.41 -10.03 -4.29
N VAL A 54 9.03 -8.80 -3.97
CA VAL A 54 7.74 -8.46 -3.36
C VAL A 54 7.31 -7.16 -4.00
N PRO A 55 6.48 -7.19 -5.06
CA PRO A 55 6.15 -5.99 -5.82
C PRO A 55 5.64 -4.85 -4.94
N GLN A 56 4.95 -5.16 -3.85
CA GLN A 56 4.40 -4.23 -2.88
C GLN A 56 5.45 -3.49 -2.04
N ASN A 57 6.71 -3.92 -1.99
CA ASN A 57 7.74 -3.27 -1.17
C ASN A 57 7.99 -1.80 -1.55
N TRP A 58 7.50 -1.30 -2.69
CA TRP A 58 7.69 0.10 -3.05
C TRP A 58 6.97 1.04 -2.08
N THR A 59 5.80 0.65 -1.53
CA THR A 59 5.08 1.44 -0.52
C THR A 59 5.85 1.47 0.79
N ILE A 60 6.34 0.30 1.23
CA ILE A 60 7.19 0.17 2.43
C ILE A 60 8.45 1.01 2.31
N ALA A 61 9.10 1.00 1.14
CA ALA A 61 10.27 1.83 0.89
C ALA A 61 9.93 3.33 1.03
N CYS A 62 8.77 3.76 0.53
CA CYS A 62 8.29 5.15 0.71
C CYS A 62 8.07 5.46 2.19
N GLU A 63 7.38 4.60 2.92
CA GLU A 63 7.10 4.78 4.35
C GLU A 63 8.39 4.87 5.19
N ILE A 64 9.35 3.95 4.98
CA ILE A 64 10.63 3.94 5.71
C ILE A 64 11.40 5.23 5.44
N LEU A 65 11.54 5.63 4.18
CA LEU A 65 12.31 6.82 3.81
C LEU A 65 11.64 8.11 4.28
N VAL A 66 10.30 8.19 4.19
CA VAL A 66 9.56 9.34 4.71
C VAL A 66 9.61 9.38 6.24
N ALA A 67 9.53 8.23 6.93
CA ALA A 67 9.62 8.16 8.39
C ALA A 67 10.94 8.76 8.93
N LEU A 68 12.05 8.61 8.20
CA LEU A 68 13.33 9.23 8.56
C LEU A 68 13.28 10.76 8.53
N VAL A 69 12.52 11.35 7.61
CA VAL A 69 12.39 12.82 7.48
C VAL A 69 11.13 13.38 8.14
N PHE A 70 10.23 12.52 8.62
CA PHE A 70 8.93 12.88 9.16
C PHE A 70 8.99 13.87 10.33
N PRO A 71 9.93 13.78 11.30
CA PRO A 71 10.05 14.79 12.35
C PRO A 71 10.33 16.20 11.82
N PHE A 72 11.05 16.32 10.69
CA PHE A 72 11.30 17.61 10.06
C PHE A 72 10.04 18.14 9.37
N PHE A 73 9.25 17.27 8.74
CA PHE A 73 7.94 17.65 8.20
C PHE A 73 7.00 18.14 9.30
N ILE A 74 6.91 17.43 10.42
CA ILE A 74 6.13 17.89 11.58
C ILE A 74 6.63 19.27 12.01
N LYS A 75 7.94 19.46 12.23
CA LYS A 75 8.49 20.74 12.68
C LYS A 75 8.24 21.89 11.68
N ALA A 76 8.36 21.62 10.39
CA ALA A 76 8.10 22.60 9.33
C ALA A 76 6.61 22.97 9.25
N CYS A 77 5.74 21.97 9.36
CA CYS A 77 4.30 22.13 9.22
C CYS A 77 3.61 22.62 10.50
N THR A 78 4.20 22.41 11.69
CA THR A 78 3.65 22.85 13.00
C THR A 78 4.10 24.25 13.42
N GLY A 79 5.19 24.76 12.84
CA GLY A 79 5.74 26.09 13.14
C GLY A 79 4.96 27.24 12.51
N ARG A 80 5.69 28.17 11.88
CA ARG A 80 5.12 29.36 11.23
C ARG A 80 4.39 28.96 9.94
N VAL A 81 3.23 29.56 9.68
CA VAL A 81 2.37 29.27 8.49
C VAL A 81 3.15 29.32 7.18
N TRP A 82 4.04 30.30 6.99
CA TRP A 82 4.84 30.40 5.77
C TRP A 82 5.76 29.18 5.54
N ARG A 83 6.25 28.53 6.61
CA ARG A 83 7.06 27.30 6.50
C ARG A 83 6.20 26.14 6.01
N ALA A 84 5.01 26.00 6.57
CA ALA A 84 4.04 24.99 6.12
C ALA A 84 3.68 25.18 4.63
N ILE A 85 3.38 26.41 4.22
CA ILE A 85 3.11 26.75 2.82
C ILE A 85 4.31 26.42 1.94
N PHE A 86 5.51 26.90 2.30
CA PHE A 86 6.73 26.67 1.53
C PHE A 86 7.03 25.18 1.37
N THR A 87 6.96 24.40 2.45
CA THR A 87 7.15 22.94 2.41
C THR A 87 6.09 22.27 1.53
N THR A 88 4.83 22.65 1.66
CA THR A 88 3.74 22.08 0.84
C THR A 88 3.93 22.36 -0.64
N VAL A 89 4.15 23.62 -1.01
CA VAL A 89 4.36 24.02 -2.41
C VAL A 89 5.60 23.32 -3.00
N THR A 90 6.68 23.21 -2.22
CA THR A 90 7.90 22.52 -2.64
C THR A 90 7.62 21.04 -2.94
N PHE A 91 6.95 20.32 -2.03
CA PHE A 91 6.70 18.88 -2.21
C PHE A 91 5.60 18.58 -3.22
N ILE A 92 4.62 19.48 -3.43
CA ILE A 92 3.71 19.42 -4.58
C ILE A 92 4.54 19.54 -5.87
N GLY A 93 5.38 20.57 -5.98
CA GLY A 93 6.24 20.76 -7.16
C GLY A 93 7.15 19.56 -7.43
N LEU A 94 7.74 18.97 -6.39
CA LEU A 94 8.54 17.75 -6.50
C LEU A 94 7.71 16.54 -6.94
N SER A 95 6.48 16.39 -6.45
CA SER A 95 5.59 15.30 -6.86
C SER A 95 5.28 15.39 -8.37
N PHE A 96 4.94 16.57 -8.87
CA PHE A 96 4.74 16.80 -10.31
C PHE A 96 6.03 16.63 -11.13
N PHE A 97 7.18 17.09 -10.62
CA PHE A 97 8.46 16.93 -11.32
C PHE A 97 8.95 15.47 -11.36
N MET A 98 8.59 14.67 -10.37
CA MET A 98 8.89 13.23 -10.30
C MET A 98 7.83 12.37 -11.00
N ALA A 99 6.72 12.95 -11.47
CA ALA A 99 5.69 12.22 -12.19
C ALA A 99 6.27 11.65 -13.50
N GLY A 100 6.26 10.32 -13.63
CA GLY A 100 6.92 9.60 -14.74
C GLY A 100 8.36 9.14 -14.45
N GLY A 101 8.89 9.42 -13.26
CA GLY A 101 10.16 8.87 -12.80
C GLY A 101 10.11 7.35 -12.56
N SER A 102 11.29 6.74 -12.44
CA SER A 102 11.39 5.33 -12.04
C SER A 102 10.91 5.11 -10.59
N GLY A 103 10.70 3.84 -10.21
CA GLY A 103 10.32 3.46 -8.84
C GLY A 103 11.20 4.04 -7.72
N LYS A 104 12.44 4.46 -8.02
CA LYS A 104 13.35 5.11 -7.06
C LYS A 104 12.90 6.51 -6.62
N THR A 105 12.05 7.17 -7.41
CA THR A 105 11.57 8.54 -7.15
C THR A 105 10.28 8.56 -6.34
N LEU A 106 9.61 7.41 -6.18
CA LEU A 106 8.33 7.28 -5.48
C LEU A 106 8.35 7.83 -4.03
N PRO A 107 9.40 7.64 -3.22
CA PRO A 107 9.44 8.21 -1.88
C PRO A 107 9.35 9.74 -1.86
N ILE A 108 9.93 10.42 -2.86
CA ILE A 108 9.85 11.88 -3.00
C ILE A 108 8.47 12.27 -3.53
N PHE A 109 7.96 11.52 -4.50
CA PHE A 109 6.62 11.72 -5.07
C PHE A 109 5.52 11.67 -4.00
N TYR A 110 5.54 10.64 -3.13
CA TYR A 110 4.54 10.41 -2.09
C TYR A 110 4.81 11.14 -0.77
N ALA A 111 5.95 11.82 -0.62
CA ALA A 111 6.24 12.60 0.60
C ALA A 111 5.20 13.71 0.84
N VAL A 112 4.60 14.24 -0.23
CA VAL A 112 3.54 15.24 -0.14
C VAL A 112 2.29 14.71 0.56
N ASP A 113 1.97 13.42 0.44
CA ASP A 113 0.79 12.82 1.06
C ASP A 113 0.89 12.84 2.59
N PHE A 114 2.09 12.64 3.13
CA PHE A 114 2.36 12.76 4.56
C PHE A 114 2.23 14.21 5.05
N ILE A 115 2.65 15.18 4.23
CA ILE A 115 2.47 16.61 4.52
C ILE A 115 0.98 16.97 4.54
N VAL A 116 0.22 16.50 3.56
CA VAL A 116 -1.25 16.64 3.53
C VAL A 116 -1.87 16.04 4.79
N GLY A 117 -1.43 14.84 5.20
CA GLY A 117 -1.85 14.21 6.45
C GLY A 117 -1.60 15.09 7.69
N ILE A 118 -0.38 15.64 7.83
CA ILE A 118 -0.04 16.54 8.95
C ILE A 118 -0.92 17.79 8.94
N LEU A 119 -1.10 18.43 7.78
CA LEU A 119 -1.89 19.65 7.68
C LEU A 119 -3.37 19.41 7.96
N THR A 120 -3.95 18.34 7.40
CA THR A 120 -5.33 17.93 7.67
C THR A 120 -5.53 17.68 9.15
N PHE A 121 -4.61 16.96 9.81
CA PHE A 121 -4.66 16.76 11.25
C PHE A 121 -4.66 18.11 11.99
N ARG A 122 -3.74 19.03 11.67
CA ARG A 122 -3.67 20.35 12.34
C ARG A 122 -4.94 21.18 12.20
N VAL A 123 -5.53 21.19 11.01
CA VAL A 123 -6.75 21.96 10.72
C VAL A 123 -7.94 21.38 11.47
N LEU A 124 -8.03 20.05 11.52
CA LEU A 124 -9.17 19.35 12.12
C LEU A 124 -9.02 19.15 13.63
N GLU A 125 -7.81 19.18 14.20
CA GLU A 125 -7.57 18.95 15.63
C GLU A 125 -8.41 19.85 16.54
N SER A 126 -8.63 21.12 16.15
CA SER A 126 -9.49 22.07 16.88
C SER A 126 -10.98 21.70 16.87
N HIS A 127 -11.40 20.77 16.02
CA HIS A 127 -12.79 20.33 15.83
C HIS A 127 -13.01 18.88 16.29
N LYS A 128 -12.13 18.33 17.13
CA LYS A 128 -12.15 16.91 17.52
C LYS A 128 -13.48 16.46 18.14
N GLU A 129 -14.13 17.32 18.93
CA GLU A 129 -15.39 17.01 19.60
C GLU A 129 -16.61 17.13 18.68
N SER A 130 -16.48 17.89 17.60
CA SER A 130 -17.60 18.24 16.70
C SER A 130 -17.48 17.62 15.32
N TYR A 131 -16.53 16.70 15.08
CA TYR A 131 -16.30 16.08 13.78
C TYR A 131 -17.53 15.27 13.32
N PRO A 132 -18.29 15.74 12.30
CA PRO A 132 -19.49 15.06 11.85
C PRO A 132 -19.18 13.83 11.00
N ASP A 133 -19.97 12.75 11.16
CA ASP A 133 -19.86 11.53 10.34
C ASP A 133 -20.00 11.81 8.83
N VAL A 134 -20.72 12.86 8.43
CA VAL A 134 -20.89 13.22 7.01
C VAL A 134 -19.57 13.48 6.30
N PHE A 135 -18.57 14.08 6.97
CA PHE A 135 -17.27 14.30 6.34
C PHE A 135 -16.52 13.00 6.09
N PHE A 136 -16.66 12.02 6.99
CA PHE A 136 -16.10 10.70 6.78
C PHE A 136 -16.73 10.04 5.54
N TYR A 137 -18.06 10.03 5.45
CA TYR A 137 -18.76 9.43 4.30
C TYR A 137 -18.44 10.14 2.99
N LEU A 138 -18.42 11.48 2.99
CA LEU A 138 -18.05 12.27 1.82
C LEU A 138 -16.61 11.98 1.39
N ALA A 139 -15.68 11.79 2.34
CA ALA A 139 -14.31 11.44 2.03
C ALA A 139 -14.19 10.03 1.44
N VAL A 140 -14.95 9.05 1.94
CA VAL A 140 -15.01 7.69 1.35
C VAL A 140 -15.55 7.74 -0.08
N VAL A 141 -16.67 8.44 -0.30
CA VAL A 141 -17.27 8.60 -1.63
C VAL A 141 -16.29 9.33 -2.57
N GLY A 142 -15.64 10.39 -2.08
CA GLY A 142 -14.63 11.13 -2.81
C GLY A 142 -13.44 10.26 -3.22
N LEU A 143 -12.91 9.45 -2.29
CA LEU A 143 -11.80 8.54 -2.55
C LEU A 143 -12.16 7.47 -3.60
N LEU A 144 -13.36 6.91 -3.54
CA LEU A 144 -13.81 5.92 -4.52
C LEU A 144 -14.13 6.54 -5.89
N GLY A 145 -14.57 7.81 -5.91
CA GLY A 145 -15.02 8.51 -7.12
C GLY A 145 -13.95 9.36 -7.81
N VAL A 146 -12.82 9.66 -7.17
CA VAL A 146 -11.84 10.65 -7.65
C VAL A 146 -11.30 10.30 -9.04
N ARG A 147 -10.87 9.05 -9.27
CA ARG A 147 -10.31 8.64 -10.57
C ARG A 147 -11.34 8.72 -11.70
N GLY A 148 -12.56 8.26 -11.45
CA GLY A 148 -13.64 8.33 -12.43
C GLY A 148 -14.00 9.78 -12.77
N THR A 149 -14.08 10.63 -11.74
CA THR A 149 -14.33 12.07 -11.89
C THR A 149 -13.20 12.76 -12.66
N LEU A 150 -11.93 12.47 -12.35
CA LEU A 150 -10.78 13.05 -13.04
C LEU A 150 -10.74 12.62 -14.51
N ASN A 151 -10.90 11.33 -14.81
CA ASN A 151 -10.97 10.84 -16.20
C ASN A 151 -12.07 11.56 -17.00
N LEU A 152 -13.24 11.75 -16.38
CA LEU A 152 -14.36 12.45 -17.01
C LEU A 152 -14.04 13.94 -17.27
N LEU A 153 -13.39 14.61 -16.31
CA LEU A 153 -13.09 16.05 -16.38
C LEU A 153 -11.90 16.39 -17.29
N THR A 154 -10.88 15.54 -17.33
CA THR A 154 -9.67 15.79 -18.13
C THR A 154 -9.80 15.28 -19.57
N HIS A 155 -10.84 14.50 -19.87
CA HIS A 155 -11.01 13.75 -21.12
C HIS A 155 -9.79 12.87 -21.45
N GLN A 156 -8.98 12.54 -20.45
CA GLN A 156 -7.91 11.57 -20.57
C GLN A 156 -8.52 10.18 -20.42
N GLY A 157 -7.92 9.19 -21.08
CA GLY A 157 -8.35 7.79 -20.98
C GLY A 157 -8.11 7.23 -19.58
N GLU A 158 -7.12 6.35 -19.43
CA GLU A 158 -6.75 5.84 -18.11
C GLU A 158 -5.80 6.82 -17.41
N THR A 159 -6.22 7.42 -16.29
CA THR A 159 -5.34 8.20 -15.41
C THR A 159 -4.14 7.33 -15.01
N PRO A 160 -2.88 7.78 -15.23
CA PRO A 160 -1.69 7.05 -14.84
C PRO A 160 -1.72 6.61 -13.37
N PHE A 161 -1.10 5.47 -13.07
CA PHE A 161 -1.06 4.95 -11.69
C PHE A 161 -0.43 5.96 -10.71
N HIS A 162 0.63 6.65 -11.14
CA HIS A 162 1.32 7.70 -10.39
C HIS A 162 0.97 9.11 -10.89
N ASP A 163 -0.31 9.40 -11.08
CA ASP A 163 -0.77 10.76 -11.38
C ASP A 163 -0.70 11.66 -10.13
N PRO A 164 0.07 12.77 -10.14
CA PRO A 164 0.29 13.59 -8.95
C PRO A 164 -0.98 14.32 -8.49
N LEU A 165 -1.86 14.74 -9.40
CA LEU A 165 -3.11 15.41 -9.04
C LEU A 165 -4.07 14.43 -8.36
N CYS A 166 -4.24 13.25 -8.94
CA CYS A 166 -5.03 12.17 -8.37
C CYS A 166 -4.49 11.76 -7.00
N SER A 167 -3.17 11.57 -6.87
CA SER A 167 -2.52 11.23 -5.60
C SER A 167 -2.79 12.26 -4.51
N LEU A 168 -2.70 13.57 -4.83
CA LEU A 168 -2.97 14.63 -3.87
C LEU A 168 -4.42 14.63 -3.36
N ILE A 169 -5.38 14.39 -4.24
CA ILE A 169 -6.80 14.31 -3.88
C ILE A 169 -7.08 13.04 -3.06
N GLU A 170 -6.50 11.90 -3.47
CA GLU A 170 -6.57 10.63 -2.72
C GLU A 170 -5.96 10.79 -1.31
N ALA A 171 -4.82 11.48 -1.19
CA ALA A 171 -4.15 11.77 0.07
C ALA A 171 -5.00 12.65 0.98
N PHE A 172 -5.65 13.68 0.43
CA PHE A 172 -6.57 14.52 1.18
C PHE A 172 -7.74 13.71 1.76
N PHE A 173 -8.45 12.95 0.91
CA PHE A 173 -9.56 12.11 1.38
C PHE A 173 -9.11 11.06 2.38
N SER A 174 -7.97 10.42 2.15
CA SER A 174 -7.39 9.43 3.07
C SER A 174 -7.06 10.07 4.43
N ALA A 175 -6.48 11.28 4.44
CA ALA A 175 -6.20 12.00 5.68
C ALA A 175 -7.47 12.34 6.47
N VAL A 176 -8.55 12.73 5.78
CA VAL A 176 -9.86 13.01 6.41
C VAL A 176 -10.47 11.72 6.98
N ILE A 177 -10.41 10.61 6.25
CA ILE A 177 -10.87 9.28 6.72
C ILE A 177 -10.09 8.87 7.97
N ILE A 178 -8.76 8.91 7.92
CA ILE A 178 -7.88 8.53 9.04
C ILE A 178 -8.16 9.41 10.26
N TYR A 179 -8.30 10.73 10.08
CA TYR A 179 -8.69 11.63 11.16
C TYR A 179 -10.04 11.22 11.76
N GLY A 180 -11.06 10.99 10.92
CA GLY A 180 -12.37 10.55 11.36
C GLY A 180 -12.34 9.25 12.17
N LEU A 181 -11.54 8.25 11.76
CA LEU A 181 -11.36 7.00 12.52
C LEU A 181 -10.70 7.21 13.89
N ALA A 182 -9.81 8.20 13.99
CA ALA A 182 -9.18 8.57 15.25
C ALA A 182 -10.15 9.30 16.22
N THR A 183 -11.28 9.80 15.71
CA THR A 183 -12.38 10.30 16.54
C THR A 183 -13.29 9.16 17.00
N ARG A 184 -14.07 9.36 18.06
CA ARG A 184 -15.02 8.34 18.59
C ARG A 184 -16.37 8.34 17.85
N ASN A 185 -16.33 8.58 16.55
CA ASN A 185 -17.52 8.72 15.72
C ASN A 185 -18.22 7.37 15.45
N HIS A 186 -19.34 7.38 14.75
CA HIS A 186 -20.14 6.16 14.53
C HIS A 186 -19.35 5.10 13.74
N MET A 187 -18.63 5.52 12.70
CA MET A 187 -17.84 4.60 11.87
C MET A 187 -16.65 4.00 12.60
N SER A 188 -15.97 4.78 13.44
CA SER A 188 -14.91 4.27 14.30
C SER A 188 -15.43 3.14 15.20
N LYS A 189 -16.65 3.26 15.75
CA LYS A 189 -17.27 2.17 16.54
C LYS A 189 -17.56 0.92 15.72
N ILE A 190 -18.12 1.06 14.51
CA ILE A 190 -18.37 -0.09 13.64
C ILE A 190 -17.06 -0.78 13.25
N LEU A 191 -16.07 -0.01 12.79
CA LEU A 191 -14.78 -0.55 12.33
C LEU A 191 -13.92 -1.08 13.50
N SER A 192 -14.17 -0.62 14.72
CA SER A 192 -13.59 -1.18 15.95
C SER A 192 -14.25 -2.49 16.40
N HIS A 193 -15.25 -3.00 15.67
CA HIS A 193 -15.82 -4.31 15.96
C HIS A 193 -14.73 -5.39 15.87
N ARG A 194 -14.72 -6.33 16.83
CA ARG A 194 -13.64 -7.32 16.99
C ARG A 194 -13.24 -8.01 15.69
N TRP A 195 -14.21 -8.48 14.90
CA TRP A 195 -13.94 -9.15 13.63
C TRP A 195 -13.30 -8.23 12.58
N LEU A 196 -13.74 -6.98 12.48
CA LEU A 196 -13.19 -6.01 11.52
C LEU A 196 -11.79 -5.56 11.94
N SER A 197 -11.58 -5.34 13.24
CA SER A 197 -10.24 -5.08 13.79
C SER A 197 -9.29 -6.24 13.52
N GLN A 198 -9.74 -7.49 13.69
CA GLN A 198 -8.92 -8.67 13.40
C GLN A 198 -8.56 -8.79 11.91
N ILE A 199 -9.48 -8.44 11.00
CA ILE A 199 -9.18 -8.36 9.56
C ILE A 199 -8.17 -7.24 9.30
N GLY A 200 -8.33 -6.08 9.96
CA GLY A 200 -7.39 -4.98 9.92
C GLY A 200 -5.97 -5.38 10.35
N ASP A 201 -5.86 -6.14 11.44
CA ASP A 201 -4.59 -6.62 12.00
C ASP A 201 -3.81 -7.47 10.99
N ILE A 202 -4.50 -8.29 10.17
CA ILE A 202 -3.86 -9.15 9.16
C ILE A 202 -3.81 -8.53 7.75
N SER A 203 -4.44 -7.37 7.55
CA SER A 203 -4.61 -6.75 6.23
C SER A 203 -3.27 -6.43 5.54
N PHE A 204 -2.28 -6.02 6.33
CA PHE A 204 -0.91 -5.80 5.83
C PHE A 204 -0.27 -7.10 5.33
N GLY A 205 -0.48 -8.22 6.02
CA GLY A 205 -0.05 -9.53 5.56
C GLY A 205 -0.72 -9.90 4.23
N VAL A 206 -2.04 -9.72 4.11
CA VAL A 206 -2.78 -9.97 2.85
C VAL A 206 -2.21 -9.11 1.72
N TYR A 207 -1.94 -7.84 2.01
CA TYR A 207 -1.29 -6.93 1.08
C TYR A 207 0.08 -7.43 0.62
N LEU A 208 0.89 -8.06 1.48
CA LEU A 208 2.18 -8.61 1.06
C LEU A 208 2.05 -9.92 0.27
N PHE A 209 1.19 -10.84 0.69
CA PHE A 209 1.10 -12.18 0.10
C PHE A 209 0.40 -12.22 -1.25
N HIS A 210 -0.57 -11.33 -1.53
CA HIS A 210 -1.48 -11.54 -2.65
C HIS A 210 -0.80 -11.68 -4.03
N PHE A 211 0.24 -10.90 -4.38
CA PHE A 211 0.89 -11.09 -5.68
C PHE A 211 1.60 -12.43 -5.82
N LEU A 212 2.30 -12.90 -4.76
CA LEU A 212 2.90 -14.23 -4.78
C LEU A 212 1.82 -15.32 -4.94
N VAL A 213 0.72 -15.19 -4.21
CA VAL A 213 -0.39 -16.13 -4.30
C VAL A 213 -1.04 -16.09 -5.69
N ILE A 214 -1.27 -14.90 -6.25
CA ILE A 214 -1.80 -14.72 -7.61
C ILE A 214 -0.95 -15.47 -8.64
N VAL A 215 0.38 -15.28 -8.63
CA VAL A 215 1.24 -15.93 -9.64
C VAL A 215 1.30 -17.45 -9.48
N VAL A 216 1.23 -17.95 -8.23
CA VAL A 216 1.21 -19.39 -7.93
C VAL A 216 -0.12 -20.01 -8.35
N VAL A 217 -1.23 -19.42 -7.92
CA VAL A 217 -2.58 -19.91 -8.22
C VAL A 217 -2.84 -19.89 -9.72
N ALA A 218 -2.48 -18.81 -10.41
CA ALA A 218 -2.64 -18.72 -11.86
C ALA A 218 -1.89 -19.84 -12.59
N ARG A 219 -0.66 -20.18 -12.19
CA ARG A 219 0.11 -21.30 -12.79
C ARG A 219 -0.46 -22.68 -12.49
N LEU A 220 -1.15 -22.84 -11.35
CA LEU A 220 -1.80 -24.10 -11.00
C LEU A 220 -3.14 -24.28 -11.72
N ILE A 221 -3.94 -23.21 -11.79
CA ILE A 221 -5.35 -23.30 -12.17
C ILE A 221 -5.59 -22.89 -13.62
N ALA A 222 -4.85 -21.92 -14.19
CA ALA A 222 -5.14 -21.41 -15.54
C ALA A 222 -5.16 -22.49 -16.64
N PRO A 223 -4.30 -23.54 -16.62
CA PRO A 223 -4.39 -24.63 -17.61
C PRO A 223 -5.75 -25.36 -17.59
N LEU A 224 -6.43 -25.39 -16.44
CA LEU A 224 -7.73 -26.04 -16.26
C LEU A 224 -8.89 -25.16 -16.75
N LEU A 225 -8.66 -23.86 -16.93
CA LEU A 225 -9.70 -22.87 -17.24
C LEU A 225 -9.59 -22.33 -18.67
N LEU A 226 -8.77 -22.95 -19.52
CA LEU A 226 -8.53 -22.54 -20.91
C LEU A 226 -9.81 -22.47 -21.76
N SER A 227 -10.79 -23.34 -21.48
CA SER A 227 -12.08 -23.38 -22.18
C SER A 227 -13.10 -22.35 -21.68
N GLU A 228 -12.86 -21.76 -20.51
CA GLU A 228 -13.83 -20.93 -19.84
C GLU A 228 -13.72 -19.46 -20.29
N PRO A 229 -14.83 -18.70 -20.31
CA PRO A 229 -14.78 -17.29 -20.62
C PRO A 229 -14.07 -16.49 -19.50
N PRO A 230 -13.41 -15.36 -19.80
CA PRO A 230 -12.61 -14.61 -18.83
C PRO A 230 -13.28 -14.28 -17.49
N PRO A 231 -14.59 -13.91 -17.41
CA PRO A 231 -15.25 -13.66 -16.13
C PRO A 231 -15.31 -14.88 -15.21
N VAL A 232 -15.48 -16.08 -15.79
CA VAL A 232 -15.46 -17.35 -15.04
C VAL A 232 -14.03 -17.62 -14.56
N GLN A 233 -13.03 -17.43 -15.43
CA GLN A 233 -11.63 -17.59 -15.05
C GLN A 233 -11.27 -16.70 -13.85
N MET A 234 -11.63 -15.41 -13.91
CA MET A 234 -11.40 -14.45 -12.82
C MET A 234 -12.08 -14.86 -11.52
N SER A 235 -13.36 -15.26 -11.59
CA SER A 235 -14.14 -15.67 -10.41
C SER A 235 -13.55 -16.92 -9.74
N VAL A 236 -13.18 -17.92 -10.55
CA VAL A 236 -12.57 -19.17 -10.06
C VAL A 236 -11.18 -18.94 -9.49
N MET A 237 -10.39 -18.00 -10.03
CA MET A 237 -9.08 -17.63 -9.48
C MET A 237 -9.18 -16.77 -8.21
N LEU A 238 -10.17 -15.89 -8.11
CA LEU A 238 -10.31 -14.94 -7.00
C LEU A 238 -10.48 -15.66 -5.65
N ILE A 239 -11.33 -16.68 -5.61
CA ILE A 239 -11.64 -17.43 -4.38
C ILE A 239 -10.36 -18.05 -3.75
N PRO A 240 -9.58 -18.90 -4.45
CA PRO A 240 -8.36 -19.48 -3.89
C PRO A 240 -7.30 -18.41 -3.60
N VAL A 241 -7.18 -17.35 -4.41
CA VAL A 241 -6.25 -16.25 -4.12
C VAL A 241 -6.59 -15.58 -2.79
N LEU A 242 -7.84 -15.22 -2.57
CA LEU A 242 -8.28 -14.61 -1.31
C LEU A 242 -8.08 -15.59 -0.15
N MET A 243 -8.58 -16.82 -0.26
CA MET A 243 -8.45 -17.81 0.81
C MET A 243 -7.00 -18.07 1.22
N ILE A 244 -6.11 -18.33 0.26
CA ILE A 244 -4.70 -18.61 0.54
C ILE A 244 -3.99 -17.37 1.08
N SER A 245 -4.28 -16.17 0.57
CA SER A 245 -3.69 -14.92 1.07
C SER A 245 -4.11 -14.64 2.52
N PHE A 246 -5.40 -14.80 2.83
CA PHE A 246 -5.93 -14.62 4.20
C PHE A 246 -5.34 -15.63 5.18
N ILE A 247 -5.31 -16.92 4.80
CA ILE A 247 -4.73 -17.97 5.64
C ILE A 247 -3.24 -17.70 5.88
N SER A 248 -2.46 -17.41 4.82
CA SER A 248 -1.02 -17.15 4.92
C SER A 248 -0.74 -15.91 5.78
N ALA A 249 -1.50 -14.84 5.58
CA ALA A 249 -1.41 -13.62 6.38
C ALA A 249 -1.75 -13.88 7.85
N TYR A 250 -2.80 -14.64 8.14
CA TYR A 250 -3.21 -15.00 9.49
C TYR A 250 -2.11 -15.78 10.24
N PHE A 251 -1.52 -16.79 9.59
CA PHE A 251 -0.42 -17.55 10.17
C PHE A 251 0.83 -16.69 10.36
N CYS A 252 1.23 -15.91 9.35
CA CYS A 252 2.37 -15.00 9.47
C CYS A 252 2.19 -14.01 10.63
N PHE A 253 1.01 -13.41 10.73
CA PHE A 253 0.69 -12.46 11.80
C PHE A 253 0.83 -13.09 13.19
N HIS A 254 0.20 -14.24 13.42
CA HIS A 254 0.16 -14.84 14.76
C HIS A 254 1.48 -15.46 15.19
N PHE A 255 2.20 -16.10 14.26
CA PHE A 255 3.40 -16.88 14.59
C PHE A 255 4.71 -16.12 14.39
N ILE A 256 4.72 -15.03 13.62
CA ILE A 256 5.96 -14.32 13.27
C ILE A 256 5.86 -12.85 13.69
N GLU A 257 4.83 -12.13 13.24
CA GLU A 257 4.73 -10.69 13.50
C GLU A 257 4.41 -10.37 14.96
N MET A 258 3.41 -11.01 15.56
CA MET A 258 3.07 -10.79 16.97
C MET A 258 4.24 -11.09 17.92
N PRO A 259 4.94 -12.24 17.83
CA PRO A 259 6.11 -12.49 18.68
C PRO A 259 7.24 -11.48 18.47
N ALA A 260 7.54 -11.11 17.21
CA ALA A 260 8.56 -10.11 16.91
C ALA A 260 8.19 -8.73 17.50
N ASN A 261 6.93 -8.31 17.38
CA ASN A 261 6.44 -7.07 17.98
C ASN A 261 6.52 -7.08 19.51
N ARG A 262 6.21 -8.21 20.15
CA ARG A 262 6.37 -8.38 21.61
C ARG A 262 7.83 -8.26 22.01
N LEU A 263 8.75 -8.89 21.26
CA LEU A 263 10.19 -8.79 21.52
C LEU A 263 10.68 -7.34 21.40
N GLY A 264 10.29 -6.62 20.34
CA GLY A 264 10.66 -5.22 20.15
C GLY A 264 10.17 -4.31 21.29
N ARG A 265 8.93 -4.50 21.75
CA ARG A 265 8.38 -3.76 22.91
C ARG A 265 9.15 -4.07 24.20
N THR A 266 9.57 -5.31 24.39
CA THR A 266 10.40 -5.70 25.54
C THR A 266 11.77 -5.03 25.48
N LEU A 267 12.45 -5.07 24.34
CA LEU A 267 13.76 -4.43 24.15
C LEU A 267 13.70 -2.90 24.34
N GLN A 268 12.64 -2.24 23.88
CA GLN A 268 12.46 -0.79 24.05
C GLN A 268 12.47 -0.36 25.52
N LYS A 269 12.02 -1.22 26.45
CA LYS A 269 12.03 -0.92 27.90
C LYS A 269 13.43 -0.88 28.49
N TYR A 270 14.43 -1.52 27.86
CA TYR A 270 15.81 -1.57 28.35
C TYR A 270 16.70 -0.45 27.79
N ILE A 271 16.27 0.23 26.72
CA ILE A 271 17.01 1.32 26.08
C ILE A 271 16.61 2.70 26.64
N ARG A 272 15.49 2.77 27.36
CA ARG A 272 15.03 3.96 28.09
C ARG A 272 15.65 4.00 29.49
#